data_AF-A0A2N5AG83-F1
#
_entry.id   AF-A0A2N5AG83-F1
#
_cell.length_a   1.000
_cell.length_b   1.000
_cell.length_c   1.000
_cell.angle_alpha   90.00
_cell.angle_beta   90.00
_cell.angle_gamma   90.00
#
_symmetry.space_group_name_H-M   'P 1'
#
loop_
_entity.id
_entity.type
_entity.pdbx_description
1 polymer ?
#
loop_
_entity_poly.entity_id
_entity_poly.type
_entity_poly.pdbx_seq_one_letter_code
_entity_poly.pdbx_strand_id
1 'polypeptide(L)'
;AMDVMALSLKLAARMIEDGKLDQGLAKRYAGWKGELGQKIMTGQMSLDNIARYAEQHNLNPQHQSGRQELLENLVNTYIFG
;
A
#
# COMPACT_ATOMS: atom_id res chain seq x y z
N ALA A 1 30.58 -1.60 -13.28
CA ALA A 1 29.53 -2.28 -12.49
C ALA A 1 29.48 -1.78 -11.04
N MET A 2 30.62 -1.61 -10.36
CA MET A 2 30.64 -1.12 -8.96
C MET A 2 29.99 0.27 -8.79
N ASP A 3 30.26 1.23 -9.67
CA ASP A 3 29.71 2.59 -9.53
C ASP A 3 28.18 2.65 -9.66
N VAL A 4 27.61 1.86 -10.58
CA VAL A 4 26.16 1.76 -10.74
C VAL A 4 25.52 1.21 -9.46
N MET A 5 26.09 0.12 -8.90
CA MET A 5 25.60 -0.46 -7.65
C MET A 5 25.73 0.51 -6.47
N ALA A 6 26.85 1.23 -6.37
CA ALA A 6 27.06 2.22 -5.32
C ALA A 6 26.04 3.38 -5.40
N LEU A 7 25.73 3.86 -6.61
CA LEU A 7 24.70 4.87 -6.83
C LEU A 7 23.31 4.33 -6.49
N SER A 8 22.94 3.16 -7.04
CA SER A 8 21.64 2.54 -6.78
C SER A 8 21.39 2.30 -5.29
N LEU A 9 22.41 1.87 -4.54
CA LEU A 9 22.31 1.68 -3.09
C LEU A 9 22.00 2.99 -2.37
N LYS A 10 22.70 4.08 -2.69
CA LYS A 10 22.46 5.41 -2.08
C LYS A 10 21.06 5.92 -2.38
N LEU A 11 20.61 5.78 -3.62
CA LEU A 11 19.28 6.22 -4.02
C LEU A 11 18.17 5.40 -3.37
N ALA A 12 18.32 4.08 -3.32
CA ALA A 12 17.37 3.20 -2.64
C ALA A 12 17.28 3.48 -1.14
N ALA A 13 18.43 3.71 -0.48
CA ALA A 13 18.45 4.12 0.93
C ALA A 13 17.66 5.42 1.15
N ARG A 14 17.88 6.43 0.32
CA ARG A 14 17.13 7.70 0.38
C ARG A 14 15.62 7.50 0.14
N MET A 15 15.23 6.66 -0.81
CA MET A 15 13.80 6.35 -1.05
C MET A 15 13.13 5.72 0.17
N ILE A 16 13.84 4.82 0.86
CA ILE A 16 13.36 4.15 2.07
C ILE A 16 13.28 5.14 3.23
N GLU A 17 14.32 5.94 3.45
CA GLU A 17 14.36 6.97 4.49
C GLU A 17 13.25 8.01 4.33
N ASP A 18 12.99 8.45 3.09
CA ASP A 18 11.89 9.36 2.79
C ASP A 18 10.50 8.69 2.92
N GLY A 19 10.42 7.36 2.82
CA GLY A 19 9.22 6.55 3.06
C GLY A 19 8.04 6.83 2.13
N LYS A 20 8.20 7.58 1.04
CA LYS A 20 7.09 8.00 0.18
C LYS A 20 6.39 6.85 -0.54
N LEU A 21 7.15 5.82 -0.94
CA LEU A 21 6.60 4.59 -1.51
C LEU A 21 5.78 3.81 -0.47
N ASP A 22 6.31 3.69 0.75
CA ASP A 22 5.61 3.04 1.88
C ASP A 22 4.33 3.78 2.26
N GLN A 23 4.33 5.11 2.21
CA GLN A 23 3.12 5.91 2.39
C GLN A 23 2.09 5.62 1.30
N GLY A 24 2.51 5.42 0.05
CA GLY A 24 1.64 4.99 -1.05
C GLY A 24 0.99 3.63 -0.76
N LEU A 25 1.78 2.66 -0.31
CA LEU A 25 1.32 1.33 0.08
C LEU A 25 0.36 1.40 1.27
N ALA A 26 0.71 2.14 2.32
CA ALA A 26 -0.10 2.29 3.52
C ALA A 26 -1.46 2.93 3.22
N LYS A 27 -1.51 3.91 2.29
CA LYS A 27 -2.77 4.50 1.81
C LYS A 27 -3.63 3.46 1.10
N ARG A 28 -3.04 2.66 0.21
CA ARG A 28 -3.77 1.60 -0.53
C ARG A 28 -4.42 0.58 0.41
N TYR A 29 -3.72 0.18 1.47
CA TYR A 29 -4.20 -0.83 2.42
C TYR A 29 -4.84 -0.24 3.69
N ALA A 30 -5.12 1.06 3.74
CA ALA A 30 -5.64 1.73 4.93
C ALA A 30 -6.95 1.10 5.47
N GLY A 31 -7.82 0.59 4.58
CA GLY A 31 -9.08 -0.06 4.97
C GLY A 31 -8.89 -1.31 5.85
N TRP A 32 -7.75 -2.00 5.72
CA TRP A 32 -7.44 -3.18 6.53
C TRP A 32 -7.03 -2.84 7.97
N LYS A 33 -6.64 -1.59 8.22
CA LYS A 33 -6.40 -1.07 9.58
C LYS A 33 -7.69 -0.67 10.30
N GLY A 34 -8.81 -0.59 9.58
CA GLY A 34 -10.14 -0.33 10.17
C GLY A 34 -10.68 -1.54 10.93
N GLU A 35 -11.75 -1.32 11.69
CA GLU A 35 -12.33 -2.31 12.60
C GLU A 35 -12.69 -3.64 11.90
N LEU A 36 -13.44 -3.58 10.80
CA LEU A 36 -13.80 -4.77 10.02
C LEU A 36 -12.56 -5.50 9.50
N GLY A 37 -11.61 -4.75 8.94
CA GLY A 37 -10.36 -5.30 8.41
C GLY A 37 -9.56 -6.04 9.48
N GLN A 38 -9.43 -5.46 10.67
CA GLN A 38 -8.74 -6.09 11.80
C GLN A 38 -9.46 -7.34 12.32
N LYS A 39 -10.80 -7.30 12.43
CA LYS A 39 -11.60 -8.47 12.82
C LYS A 39 -11.44 -9.63 11.83
N ILE A 40 -11.36 -9.34 10.54
CA ILE A 40 -11.06 -10.35 9.50
C ILE A 40 -9.62 -10.88 9.65
N MET A 41 -8.63 -9.99 9.73
CA MET A 41 -7.20 -10.36 9.78
C MET A 41 -6.82 -11.16 11.02
N THR A 42 -7.51 -10.95 12.14
CA THR A 42 -7.28 -11.67 13.40
C THR A 42 -8.08 -12.97 13.51
N GLY A 43 -8.85 -13.34 12.47
CA GLY A 43 -9.65 -14.57 12.46
C GLY A 43 -10.92 -14.50 13.31
N GLN A 44 -11.34 -13.31 13.75
CA GLN A 44 -12.56 -13.12 14.55
C GLN A 44 -13.84 -13.16 13.71
N MET A 45 -13.71 -13.17 12.38
CA MET A 45 -14.83 -13.24 11.43
C MET A 45 -14.77 -14.54 10.64
N SER A 46 -15.77 -15.40 10.83
CA SER A 46 -16.03 -16.54 9.95
C SER A 46 -16.60 -16.07 8.60
N LEU A 47 -16.60 -16.96 7.59
CA LEU A 47 -17.20 -16.64 6.29
C LEU A 47 -18.69 -16.27 6.39
N ASP A 48 -19.46 -16.94 7.24
CA ASP A 48 -20.88 -16.63 7.49
C ASP A 48 -21.06 -15.24 8.13
N ASN A 49 -20.20 -14.87 9.09
CA ASN A 49 -20.24 -13.54 9.70
C ASN A 49 -19.92 -12.43 8.67
N ILE A 50 -18.95 -12.68 7.77
CA ILE A 50 -18.57 -11.72 6.71
C ILE A 50 -19.72 -11.53 5.72
N ALA A 51 -20.35 -12.63 5.29
CA ALA A 51 -21.48 -12.57 4.37
C ALA A 51 -22.64 -11.75 4.94
N ARG A 52 -23.05 -12.03 6.18
CA ARG A 52 -24.12 -11.28 6.87
C ARG A 52 -23.77 -9.80 7.04
N TYR A 53 -22.53 -9.49 7.41
CA TYR A 53 -22.08 -8.10 7.55
C TYR A 53 -22.19 -7.34 6.23
N ALA A 54 -21.79 -7.97 5.11
CA ALA A 54 -21.88 -7.35 3.79
C ALA A 54 -23.31 -7.06 3.35
N GLU A 55 -24.23 -8.01 3.58
CA GLU A 55 -25.66 -7.83 3.28
C GLU A 55 -26.30 -6.76 4.17
N GLN A 56 -26.10 -6.84 5.49
CA GLN A 56 -26.72 -5.91 6.46
C GLN A 56 -26.27 -4.46 6.27
N HIS A 57 -25.05 -4.24 5.81
CA HIS A 57 -24.51 -2.90 5.59
C HIS A 57 -24.54 -2.48 4.12
N ASN A 58 -25.14 -3.31 3.25
CA ASN A 58 -25.17 -3.09 1.80
C ASN A 58 -23.80 -2.67 1.26
N LEU A 59 -22.76 -3.42 1.63
CA LEU A 59 -21.38 -3.05 1.34
C LEU A 59 -21.16 -2.91 -0.16
N ASN A 60 -20.71 -1.73 -0.59
CA ASN A 60 -20.33 -1.44 -1.97
C ASN A 60 -18.89 -0.87 -2.04
N PRO A 61 -17.86 -1.70 -1.81
CA PRO A 61 -16.48 -1.24 -1.78
C PRO A 61 -16.07 -0.63 -3.12
N GLN A 62 -15.46 0.55 -3.07
CA GLN A 62 -14.90 1.20 -4.26
C GLN A 62 -13.41 0.91 -4.36
N HIS A 63 -12.96 0.49 -5.54
CA HIS A 63 -11.55 0.28 -5.78
C HIS A 63 -10.78 1.60 -5.69
N GLN A 64 -9.59 1.54 -5.09
CA GLN A 64 -8.66 2.67 -5.10
C GLN A 64 -7.65 2.52 -6.23
N SER A 65 -7.39 3.61 -6.95
CA SER A 65 -6.34 3.65 -7.99
C SER A 65 -5.00 3.21 -7.42
N GLY A 66 -4.25 2.42 -8.20
CA GLY A 66 -2.90 1.99 -7.86
C GLY A 66 -1.85 3.10 -7.98
N ARG A 67 -2.17 4.21 -8.65
CA ARG A 67 -1.26 5.35 -8.88
C ARG A 67 0.10 4.95 -9.47
N GLN A 68 0.14 3.92 -10.32
CA GLN A 68 1.37 3.37 -10.87
C GLN A 68 2.24 4.44 -11.53
N GLU A 69 1.69 5.20 -12.47
CA GLU A 69 2.41 6.28 -13.18
C GLU A 69 3.01 7.32 -12.23
N LEU A 70 2.27 7.70 -11.18
CA LEU A 70 2.76 8.63 -10.15
C LEU A 70 3.93 8.03 -9.37
N LEU A 71 3.85 6.75 -9.00
CA LEU A 71 4.90 6.05 -8.25
C LEU A 71 6.14 5.82 -9.11
N GLU A 72 5.99 5.49 -10.40
CA GLU A 72 7.09 5.40 -11.35
C GLU A 72 7.79 6.75 -11.52
N ASN A 73 7.03 7.84 -11.67
CA ASN A 73 7.59 9.20 -11.72
C ASN A 73 8.31 9.60 -10.42
N LEU A 74 7.80 9.15 -9.27
CA LEU A 74 8.49 9.35 -7.99
C LEU A 74 9.84 8.65 -7.98
N VAL A 75 9.93 7.39 -8.43
CA VAL A 75 11.21 6.67 -8.54
C VAL A 75 12.16 7.40 -9.49
N ASN A 76 11.68 7.84 -10.65
CA ASN A 76 12.48 8.64 -11.60
C ASN A 76 13.00 9.94 -10.98
N THR A 77 12.23 10.59 -10.12
CA THR A 77 12.67 11.80 -9.42
C THR A 77 13.87 11.54 -8.52
N TYR A 78 13.98 10.37 -7.89
CA TYR A 78 15.18 10.01 -7.12
C TYR A 78 16.36 9.63 -8.02
N ILE A 79 16.11 9.05 -9.20
CA ILE A 79 17.17 8.62 -10.11
C ILE A 79 17.81 9.82 -10.83
N PHE A 80 17.00 10.78 -11.28
CA PHE A 80 17.42 11.86 -12.17
C PHE A 80 17.32 13.27 -11.57
N GLY A 81 16.65 13.45 -10.42
CA GLY A 81 16.47 14.75 -9.74
C GLY A 81 17.32 14.88 -8.49
#